data_AF-A0A961QQT5-F1
#
_entry.id   AF-A0A961QQT5-F1
#
_cell.length_a   1.000
_cell.length_b   1.000
_cell.length_c   1.000
_cell.angle_alpha   90.00
_cell.angle_beta   90.00
_cell.angle_gamma   90.00
#
_symmetry.space_group_name_H-M   'P 1'
#
loop_
_entity.id
_entity.type
_entity.pdbx_description
1 polymer ?
#
loop_
_entity_poly.entity_id
_entity_poly.type
_entity_poly.pdbx_seq_one_letter_code
_entity_poly.pdbx_strand_id
1 'polypeptide(L)'
;GRGLGHTGGTLDKMEAIPGYRALPGSDALHKVVAEVGCAIVGATDEIAPADRRLYGVRDISGTVESIDLITASILSKKLAAGLGALVLDVKVGSGAFMKSIGDARALARSLVDTANGAGCRTSALITDMSQSLGHSAGNALEVLEVMETLTGTSISEALWDVTAALGGEALALAGLAEDLDDGAARIDEALESGRAAEVFGRMVAALGGPADFVERYPDRLPSAPVMRPVPCPRAGFVSAVDAEALGHAVVRLGGGRLVGGDRINPSVGLSGLATIGEDMTVGEPLAIVHAASDAAADAAVAAVIAAYSLADTTPE
;
A
#
# COMPACT_ATOMS: atom_id res chain seq x y z
N GLY A 1 2.22 -8.28 3.18
CA GLY A 1 3.30 -8.50 4.16
C GLY A 1 3.24 -7.41 5.22
N ARG A 2 4.14 -7.46 6.20
CA ARG A 2 4.38 -6.33 7.11
C ARG A 2 5.30 -5.30 6.45
N GLY A 3 5.38 -4.09 7.02
CA GLY A 3 6.19 -2.99 6.51
C GLY A 3 7.68 -3.29 6.55
N LEU A 4 8.43 -2.62 5.68
CA LEU A 4 9.86 -2.79 5.49
C LEU A 4 10.51 -1.46 5.11
N GLY A 5 11.54 -1.05 5.86
CA GLY A 5 12.21 0.23 5.63
C GLY A 5 11.22 1.39 5.71
N HIS A 6 11.19 2.24 4.69
CA HIS A 6 10.23 3.34 4.55
C HIS A 6 8.85 2.91 4.03
N THR A 7 8.72 1.69 3.52
CA THR A 7 7.47 1.21 2.91
C THR A 7 6.53 0.60 3.94
N GLY A 8 5.27 1.04 3.94
CA GLY A 8 4.22 0.48 4.79
C GLY A 8 3.86 -0.96 4.41
N GLY A 9 3.21 -1.68 5.32
CA GLY A 9 2.79 -3.07 5.09
C GLY A 9 1.29 -3.25 5.18
N THR A 10 0.67 -3.85 4.17
CA THR A 10 -0.78 -4.11 4.16
C THR A 10 -1.27 -4.82 5.43
N LEU A 11 -0.49 -5.74 6.01
CA LEU A 11 -0.92 -6.43 7.23
C LEU A 11 -0.95 -5.49 8.44
N ASP A 12 -0.01 -4.56 8.54
CA ASP A 12 0.00 -3.57 9.61
C ASP A 12 -1.18 -2.59 9.46
N LYS A 13 -1.56 -2.26 8.22
CA LYS A 13 -2.78 -1.49 7.90
C LYS A 13 -4.05 -2.24 8.30
N MET A 14 -4.19 -3.51 7.92
CA MET A 14 -5.35 -4.32 8.29
C MET A 14 -5.47 -4.52 9.81
N GLU A 15 -4.35 -4.62 10.53
CA GLU A 15 -4.32 -4.71 12.00
C GLU A 15 -4.70 -3.39 12.70
N ALA A 16 -4.85 -2.28 11.97
CA ALA A 16 -5.49 -1.07 12.51
C ALA A 16 -6.99 -1.27 12.73
N ILE A 17 -7.62 -2.23 12.05
CA ILE A 17 -9.04 -2.59 12.26
C ILE A 17 -9.15 -3.41 13.55
N PRO A 18 -9.90 -2.95 14.57
CA PRO A 18 -10.00 -3.65 15.84
C PRO A 18 -10.47 -5.10 15.69
N GLY A 19 -9.69 -6.05 16.23
CA GLY A 19 -10.04 -7.48 16.22
C GLY A 19 -9.67 -8.24 14.94
N TYR A 20 -9.21 -7.56 13.89
CA TYR A 20 -8.78 -8.22 12.66
C TYR A 20 -7.63 -9.20 12.91
N ARG A 21 -7.80 -10.46 12.54
CA ARG A 21 -6.78 -11.51 12.70
C ARG A 21 -6.01 -11.68 11.40
N ALA A 22 -4.82 -11.10 11.33
CA ALA A 22 -3.93 -11.23 10.18
C ALA A 22 -3.33 -12.65 10.00
N LEU A 23 -3.37 -13.49 11.03
CA LEU A 23 -2.88 -14.87 11.00
C LEU A 23 -3.98 -15.84 11.44
N PRO A 24 -5.09 -15.98 10.67
CA PRO A 24 -6.05 -17.04 10.91
C PRO A 24 -5.35 -18.38 10.59
N GLY A 25 -5.57 -19.42 11.40
CA GLY A 25 -5.07 -20.75 11.07
C GLY A 25 -5.61 -21.24 9.71
N SER A 26 -4.96 -22.25 9.13
CA SER A 26 -5.27 -22.76 7.77
C SER A 26 -6.76 -23.06 7.55
N ASP A 27 -7.41 -23.74 8.50
CA ASP A 27 -8.84 -24.07 8.42
C ASP A 27 -9.73 -22.82 8.33
N ALA A 28 -9.41 -21.79 9.12
CA ALA A 28 -10.13 -20.52 9.08
C ALA A 28 -9.88 -19.79 7.76
N LEU A 29 -8.65 -19.77 7.25
CA LEU A 29 -8.34 -19.20 5.94
C LEU A 29 -9.14 -19.87 4.81
N HIS A 30 -9.14 -21.21 4.75
CA HIS A 30 -9.90 -21.94 3.74
C HIS A 30 -11.39 -21.65 3.82
N LYS A 31 -11.94 -21.60 5.04
CA LYS A 31 -13.35 -21.26 5.25
C LYS A 31 -13.68 -19.86 4.74
N VAL A 32 -12.88 -18.85 5.10
CA VAL A 32 -13.11 -17.46 4.66
C VAL A 32 -13.02 -17.35 3.14
N VAL A 33 -12.02 -17.96 2.51
CA VAL A 33 -11.90 -17.94 1.04
C VAL A 33 -13.09 -18.63 0.36
N ALA A 34 -13.56 -19.76 0.90
CA ALA A 34 -14.71 -20.47 0.33
C ALA A 34 -16.04 -19.70 0.49
N GLU A 35 -16.24 -19.00 1.60
CA GLU A 35 -17.49 -18.30 1.91
C GLU A 35 -17.54 -16.85 1.38
N VAL A 36 -16.41 -16.15 1.39
CA VAL A 36 -16.31 -14.73 1.03
C VAL A 36 -15.69 -14.53 -0.36
N GLY A 37 -14.74 -15.38 -0.76
CA GLY A 37 -14.02 -15.29 -2.02
C GLY A 37 -12.64 -14.62 -1.93
N CYS A 38 -12.30 -14.01 -0.81
CA CYS A 38 -10.98 -13.38 -0.60
C CYS A 38 -10.56 -13.35 0.88
N ALA A 39 -9.26 -13.19 1.13
CA ALA A 39 -8.70 -12.98 2.46
C ALA A 39 -7.33 -12.28 2.36
N ILE A 40 -7.02 -11.38 3.29
CA ILE A 40 -5.69 -10.77 3.43
C ILE A 40 -5.04 -11.27 4.71
N VAL A 41 -4.03 -12.12 4.58
CA VAL A 41 -3.37 -12.79 5.70
C VAL A 41 -1.84 -12.77 5.58
N GLY A 42 -1.16 -12.95 6.71
CA GLY A 42 0.27 -13.14 6.77
C GLY A 42 0.71 -14.52 6.33
N ALA A 43 1.95 -14.61 5.84
CA ALA A 43 2.58 -15.89 5.57
C ALA A 43 2.83 -16.62 6.89
N THR A 44 2.46 -17.91 6.95
CA THR A 44 2.82 -18.80 8.05
C THR A 44 4.30 -19.16 7.98
N ASP A 45 4.84 -19.73 9.06
CA ASP A 45 6.24 -20.20 9.09
C ASP A 45 6.52 -21.36 8.11
N GLU A 46 5.48 -21.98 7.56
CA GLU A 46 5.57 -23.08 6.60
C GLU A 46 5.72 -22.60 5.14
N ILE A 47 5.38 -21.35 4.84
CA ILE A 47 5.45 -20.79 3.49
C ILE A 47 6.85 -20.23 3.24
N ALA A 48 7.59 -20.87 2.31
CA ALA A 48 8.94 -20.48 1.89
C ALA A 48 9.92 -20.23 3.06
N PRO A 49 10.15 -21.21 3.96
CA PRO A 49 10.95 -21.00 5.18
C PRO A 49 12.42 -20.67 4.90
N ALA A 50 12.96 -21.12 3.75
CA ALA A 50 14.31 -20.78 3.32
C ALA A 50 14.44 -19.29 2.96
N ASP A 51 13.44 -18.73 2.28
CA ASP A 51 13.40 -17.31 1.93
C ASP A 51 13.44 -16.44 3.19
N ARG A 52 12.65 -16.79 4.22
CA ARG A 52 12.65 -16.03 5.48
C ARG A 52 14.05 -15.89 6.08
N ARG A 53 14.81 -16.99 6.14
CA ARG A 53 16.18 -16.97 6.68
C ARG A 53 17.12 -16.17 5.79
N LEU A 54 17.05 -16.39 4.47
CA LEU A 54 17.88 -15.68 3.50
C LEU A 54 17.61 -14.18 3.51
N TYR A 55 16.34 -13.79 3.58
CA TYR A 55 15.90 -12.41 3.69
C TYR A 55 16.46 -11.74 4.94
N GLY A 56 16.38 -12.40 6.10
CA GLY A 56 16.94 -11.87 7.35
C GLY A 56 18.44 -11.60 7.30
N VAL A 57 19.21 -12.37 6.51
CA VAL A 57 20.63 -12.09 6.26
C VAL A 57 20.78 -10.88 5.34
N ARG A 58 20.03 -10.85 4.22
CA ARG A 58 20.13 -9.78 3.21
C ARG A 58 19.86 -8.40 3.79
N ASP A 59 18.88 -8.31 4.68
CA ASP A 59 18.44 -7.09 5.35
C ASP A 59 19.57 -6.41 6.16
N ILE A 60 20.52 -7.20 6.68
CA ILE A 60 21.64 -6.70 7.50
C ILE A 60 22.99 -6.74 6.79
N SER A 61 23.06 -7.28 5.56
CA SER A 61 24.30 -7.42 4.80
C SER A 61 24.42 -6.49 3.59
N GLY A 62 23.45 -5.58 3.39
CA GLY A 62 23.45 -4.68 2.24
C GLY A 62 23.25 -5.39 0.90
N THR A 63 22.65 -6.58 0.89
CA THR A 63 22.43 -7.41 -0.32
C THR A 63 20.95 -7.57 -0.65
N VAL A 64 20.13 -6.59 -0.28
CA VAL A 64 18.70 -6.57 -0.62
C VAL A 64 18.51 -6.29 -2.12
N GLU A 65 19.29 -5.36 -2.68
CA GLU A 65 19.10 -4.73 -4.01
C GLU A 65 19.45 -5.61 -5.22
N SER A 66 19.65 -6.91 -5.05
CA SER A 66 19.86 -7.84 -6.16
C SER A 66 18.53 -8.26 -6.79
N ILE A 67 18.34 -7.99 -8.09
CA ILE A 67 17.14 -8.39 -8.85
C ILE A 67 16.86 -9.89 -8.73
N ASP A 68 17.88 -10.73 -8.82
CA ASP A 68 17.72 -12.19 -8.73
C ASP A 68 17.20 -12.60 -7.36
N LEU A 69 17.75 -12.03 -6.29
CA LEU A 69 17.34 -12.33 -4.91
C LEU A 69 15.98 -11.71 -4.58
N ILE A 70 15.62 -10.56 -5.15
CA ILE A 70 14.28 -9.98 -5.05
C ILE A 70 13.27 -10.90 -5.74
N THR A 71 13.59 -11.33 -6.97
CA THR A 71 12.74 -12.22 -7.78
C THR A 71 12.46 -13.53 -7.04
N ALA A 72 13.53 -14.23 -6.61
CA ALA A 72 13.41 -15.48 -5.86
C ALA A 72 12.63 -15.29 -4.56
N SER A 73 12.85 -14.18 -3.84
CA SER A 73 12.16 -13.92 -2.60
C SER A 73 10.66 -13.69 -2.80
N ILE A 74 10.28 -12.80 -3.72
CA ILE A 74 8.88 -12.51 -4.01
C ILE A 74 8.14 -13.77 -4.47
N LEU A 75 8.69 -14.45 -5.49
CA LEU A 75 8.00 -15.56 -6.14
C LEU A 75 7.94 -16.81 -5.26
N SER A 76 8.96 -17.10 -4.44
CA SER A 76 8.92 -18.29 -3.59
C SER A 76 7.70 -18.32 -2.66
N LYS A 77 7.32 -17.16 -2.11
CA LYS A 77 6.11 -17.02 -1.28
C LYS A 77 4.82 -17.11 -2.09
N LYS A 78 4.79 -16.50 -3.28
CA LYS A 78 3.58 -16.45 -4.12
C LYS A 78 3.28 -17.79 -4.79
N LEU A 79 4.30 -18.45 -5.34
CA LEU A 79 4.16 -19.75 -5.99
C LEU A 79 3.84 -20.86 -4.98
N ALA A 80 4.37 -20.78 -3.76
CA ALA A 80 4.01 -21.70 -2.68
C ALA A 80 2.52 -21.66 -2.30
N ALA A 81 1.79 -20.58 -2.64
CA ALA A 81 0.36 -20.48 -2.43
C ALA A 81 -0.49 -21.15 -3.53
N GLY A 82 0.12 -21.72 -4.58
CA GLY A 82 -0.60 -22.51 -5.60
C GLY A 82 -1.48 -21.67 -6.54
N LEU A 83 -1.02 -20.48 -6.92
CA LEU A 83 -1.80 -19.51 -7.71
C LEU A 83 -2.02 -19.97 -9.17
N GLY A 84 -3.25 -19.83 -9.67
CA GLY A 84 -3.58 -20.05 -11.09
C GLY A 84 -3.27 -18.87 -12.02
N ALA A 85 -3.18 -17.66 -11.45
CA ALA A 85 -2.75 -16.43 -12.11
C ALA A 85 -2.14 -15.47 -11.06
N LEU A 86 -1.21 -14.62 -11.49
CA LEU A 86 -0.53 -13.63 -10.64
C LEU A 86 -0.33 -12.32 -11.40
N VAL A 87 -0.72 -11.20 -10.79
CA VAL A 87 -0.37 -9.86 -11.27
C VAL A 87 0.61 -9.24 -10.29
N LEU A 88 1.66 -8.62 -10.83
CA LEU A 88 2.70 -7.96 -10.05
C LEU A 88 2.68 -6.45 -10.30
N ASP A 89 2.70 -5.69 -9.22
CA ASP A 89 2.80 -4.23 -9.25
C ASP A 89 4.24 -3.83 -8.94
N VAL A 90 4.99 -3.44 -9.97
CA VAL A 90 6.40 -3.06 -9.87
C VAL A 90 6.51 -1.54 -9.83
N LYS A 91 6.81 -1.01 -8.65
CA LYS A 91 6.91 0.44 -8.43
C LYS A 91 8.17 1.04 -9.06
N VAL A 92 8.04 2.26 -9.60
CA VAL A 92 9.16 3.10 -10.04
C VAL A 92 9.01 4.52 -9.46
N GLY A 93 10.12 5.16 -9.08
CA GLY A 93 10.10 6.55 -8.60
C GLY A 93 10.78 6.75 -7.25
N SER A 94 10.66 7.96 -6.69
CA SER A 94 11.35 8.39 -5.47
C SER A 94 11.04 7.50 -4.26
N GLY A 95 9.83 6.95 -4.12
CA GLY A 95 9.43 6.05 -3.05
C GLY A 95 9.63 4.56 -3.35
N ALA A 96 9.97 4.20 -4.59
CA ALA A 96 10.19 2.81 -4.98
C ALA A 96 11.59 2.31 -4.61
N PHE A 97 11.78 0.99 -4.56
CA PHE A 97 13.12 0.39 -4.55
C PHE A 97 13.84 0.63 -5.89
N MET A 98 13.11 0.53 -7.00
CA MET A 98 13.65 0.77 -8.34
C MET A 98 13.46 2.25 -8.68
N LYS A 99 14.54 3.03 -8.67
CA LYS A 99 14.46 4.49 -8.95
C LYS A 99 14.32 4.81 -10.43
N SER A 100 14.82 3.93 -11.31
CA SER A 100 14.79 4.13 -12.76
C SER A 100 13.80 3.20 -13.46
N ILE A 101 13.22 3.67 -14.57
CA ILE A 101 12.34 2.85 -15.42
C ILE A 101 13.07 1.64 -16.02
N GLY A 102 14.39 1.75 -16.23
CA GLY A 102 15.22 0.66 -16.73
C GLY A 102 15.28 -0.50 -15.72
N ASP A 103 15.56 -0.18 -14.46
CA ASP A 103 15.65 -1.18 -13.39
C ASP A 103 14.27 -1.79 -13.08
N ALA A 104 13.22 -0.97 -13.05
CA ALA A 104 11.85 -1.45 -12.89
C ALA A 104 11.45 -2.44 -14.00
N ARG A 105 11.80 -2.14 -15.26
CA ARG A 105 11.57 -3.07 -16.40
C ARG A 105 12.39 -4.35 -16.27
N ALA A 106 13.64 -4.26 -15.83
CA ALA A 106 14.48 -5.44 -15.62
C ALA A 106 13.89 -6.35 -14.54
N LEU A 107 13.46 -5.78 -13.41
CA LEU A 107 12.81 -6.52 -12.33
C LEU A 107 11.47 -7.13 -12.77
N ALA A 108 10.62 -6.36 -13.46
CA ALA A 108 9.34 -6.85 -13.96
C ALA A 108 9.51 -8.05 -14.90
N ARG A 109 10.46 -7.98 -15.84
CA ARG A 109 10.78 -9.11 -16.75
C ARG A 109 11.28 -10.32 -15.98
N SER A 110 12.24 -10.14 -15.08
CA SER A 110 12.78 -11.22 -14.24
C SER A 110 11.67 -11.96 -13.47
N LEU A 111 10.75 -11.21 -12.86
CA LEU A 111 9.60 -11.78 -12.15
C LEU A 111 8.64 -12.52 -13.06
N VAL A 112 8.23 -11.90 -14.18
CA VAL A 112 7.27 -12.48 -15.12
C VAL A 112 7.83 -13.73 -15.79
N ASP A 113 9.06 -13.70 -16.28
CA ASP A 113 9.70 -14.82 -16.97
C ASP A 113 9.87 -16.01 -16.01
N THR A 114 10.33 -15.74 -14.78
CA THR A 114 10.52 -16.79 -13.77
C THR A 114 9.20 -17.42 -13.34
N ALA A 115 8.15 -16.61 -13.11
CA ALA A 115 6.85 -17.11 -12.67
C ALA A 115 6.13 -17.92 -13.77
N ASN A 116 6.17 -17.44 -15.02
CA ASN A 116 5.63 -18.19 -16.16
C ASN A 116 6.44 -19.47 -16.43
N GLY A 117 7.77 -19.42 -16.29
CA GLY A 117 8.63 -20.61 -16.38
C GLY A 117 8.34 -21.65 -15.29
N ALA A 118 7.83 -21.22 -14.14
CA ALA A 118 7.33 -22.08 -13.06
C ALA A 118 5.87 -22.54 -13.23
N GLY A 119 5.22 -22.19 -14.35
CA GLY A 119 3.85 -22.60 -14.68
C GLY A 119 2.74 -21.72 -14.11
N CYS A 120 3.05 -20.54 -13.54
CA CYS A 120 2.07 -19.59 -13.06
C CYS A 120 1.86 -18.46 -14.08
N ARG A 121 0.66 -18.33 -14.63
CA ARG A 121 0.31 -17.26 -15.59
C ARG A 121 0.50 -15.90 -14.92
N THR A 122 1.50 -15.15 -15.37
CA THR A 122 1.91 -13.93 -14.67
C THR A 122 2.06 -12.75 -15.60
N SER A 123 1.54 -11.58 -15.21
CA SER A 123 1.81 -10.28 -15.82
C SER A 123 2.32 -9.28 -14.77
N ALA A 124 2.87 -8.16 -15.22
CA ALA A 124 3.34 -7.10 -14.34
C ALA A 124 3.04 -5.73 -14.93
N LEU A 125 2.59 -4.80 -14.08
CA LEU A 125 2.44 -3.39 -14.38
C LEU A 125 3.56 -2.63 -13.70
N ILE A 126 4.08 -1.60 -14.38
CA ILE A 126 5.01 -0.65 -13.77
C ILE A 126 4.22 0.60 -13.43
N THR A 127 4.14 0.94 -12.15
CA THR A 127 3.32 2.05 -11.68
C THR A 127 4.15 3.08 -10.91
N ASP A 128 3.71 4.34 -10.97
CA ASP A 128 4.42 5.45 -10.33
C ASP A 128 4.39 5.33 -8.80
N MET A 129 5.50 5.75 -8.20
CA MET A 129 5.70 5.95 -6.77
C MET A 129 6.65 7.14 -6.56
N SER A 130 6.56 8.15 -7.42
CA SER A 130 7.31 9.41 -7.28
C SER A 130 6.64 10.35 -6.26
N GLN A 131 5.44 10.00 -5.84
CA GLN A 131 4.67 10.57 -4.75
C GLN A 131 3.83 9.46 -4.09
N SER A 132 3.06 9.80 -3.05
CA SER A 132 2.08 8.86 -2.49
C SER A 132 0.99 8.56 -3.53
N LEU A 133 0.57 7.29 -3.65
CA LEU A 133 -0.49 6.91 -4.59
C LEU A 133 -1.85 7.48 -4.18
N GLY A 134 -2.13 7.50 -2.88
CA GLY A 134 -3.30 8.15 -2.29
C GLY A 134 -2.91 9.40 -1.52
N HIS A 135 -3.90 10.06 -0.92
CA HIS A 135 -3.71 11.27 -0.11
C HIS A 135 -3.31 10.97 1.34
N SER A 136 -3.21 9.70 1.73
CA SER A 136 -2.79 9.28 3.06
C SER A 136 -1.60 8.33 3.05
N ALA A 137 -0.79 8.39 4.11
CA ALA A 137 0.31 7.48 4.37
C ALA A 137 0.33 7.11 5.86
N GLY A 138 0.11 5.84 6.18
CA GLY A 138 -0.09 5.38 7.56
C GLY A 138 -0.77 4.02 7.63
N ASN A 139 -1.39 3.70 8.77
CA ASN A 139 -2.14 2.45 8.91
C ASN A 139 -3.65 2.71 8.91
N ALA A 140 -4.17 3.32 9.98
CA ALA A 140 -5.59 3.63 10.08
C ALA A 140 -6.04 4.65 9.03
N LEU A 141 -5.20 5.66 8.73
CA LEU A 141 -5.49 6.69 7.72
C LEU A 141 -5.65 6.09 6.31
N GLU A 142 -4.83 5.10 5.96
CA GLU A 142 -4.95 4.45 4.65
C GLU A 142 -6.18 3.53 4.57
N VAL A 143 -6.54 2.86 5.68
CA VAL A 143 -7.81 2.11 5.72
C VAL A 143 -9.01 3.07 5.62
N LEU A 144 -8.91 4.26 6.21
CA LEU A 144 -9.94 5.30 6.10
C LEU A 144 -10.12 5.72 4.63
N GLU A 145 -9.04 6.07 3.92
CA GLU A 145 -9.09 6.48 2.50
C GLU A 145 -9.62 5.35 1.59
N VAL A 146 -9.22 4.10 1.84
CA VAL A 146 -9.75 2.94 1.12
C VAL A 146 -11.25 2.81 1.34
N MET A 147 -11.74 2.96 2.57
CA MET A 147 -13.17 2.87 2.87
C MET A 147 -13.96 4.04 2.29
N GLU A 148 -13.40 5.25 2.29
CA GLU A 148 -14.00 6.42 1.63
C GLU A 148 -14.14 6.20 0.12
N THR A 149 -13.11 5.61 -0.50
CA THR A 149 -13.12 5.26 -1.93
C THR A 149 -14.15 4.16 -2.22
N LEU A 150 -14.14 3.07 -1.45
CA LEU A 150 -15.07 1.94 -1.62
C LEU A 150 -16.54 2.32 -1.36
N THR A 151 -16.80 3.30 -0.50
CA THR A 151 -18.16 3.76 -0.17
C THR A 151 -18.60 4.98 -0.99
N GLY A 152 -17.73 5.53 -1.84
CA GLY A 152 -18.00 6.71 -2.67
C GLY A 152 -18.11 8.02 -1.87
N THR A 153 -17.65 8.07 -0.62
CA THR A 153 -17.71 9.28 0.21
C THR A 153 -16.64 10.30 -0.20
N SER A 154 -15.45 9.83 -0.54
CA SER A 154 -14.35 10.62 -1.11
C SER A 154 -13.49 9.66 -1.95
N ILE A 155 -13.54 9.82 -3.27
CA ILE A 155 -12.89 8.89 -4.20
C ILE A 155 -11.47 9.37 -4.49
N SER A 156 -10.49 8.49 -4.27
CA SER A 156 -9.11 8.69 -4.71
C SER A 156 -8.94 8.11 -6.12
N GLU A 157 -8.91 8.99 -7.13
CA GLU A 157 -8.87 8.59 -8.55
C GLU A 157 -7.64 7.74 -8.87
N ALA A 158 -6.46 8.11 -8.36
CA ALA A 158 -5.23 7.35 -8.59
C ALA A 158 -5.25 5.95 -7.96
N LEU A 159 -5.86 5.80 -6.77
CA LEU A 159 -6.09 4.48 -6.17
C LEU A 159 -7.06 3.65 -7.01
N TRP A 160 -8.12 4.29 -7.51
CA TRP A 160 -9.13 3.66 -8.36
C TRP A 160 -8.51 3.13 -9.66
N ASP A 161 -7.81 3.99 -10.41
CA ASP A 161 -7.20 3.66 -11.70
C ASP A 161 -6.21 2.50 -11.60
N VAL A 162 -5.31 2.54 -10.61
CA VAL A 162 -4.34 1.46 -10.39
C VAL A 162 -5.05 0.16 -9.99
N THR A 163 -6.12 0.26 -9.19
CA THR A 163 -6.93 -0.91 -8.79
C THR A 163 -7.65 -1.53 -9.98
N ALA A 164 -8.26 -0.71 -10.84
CA ALA A 164 -8.94 -1.16 -12.06
C ALA A 164 -7.96 -1.82 -13.04
N ALA A 165 -6.79 -1.21 -13.27
CA ALA A 165 -5.77 -1.77 -14.15
C ALA A 165 -5.22 -3.12 -13.63
N LEU A 166 -4.86 -3.20 -12.35
CA LEU A 166 -4.34 -4.45 -11.75
C LEU A 166 -5.42 -5.54 -11.69
N GLY A 167 -6.66 -5.18 -11.33
CA GLY A 167 -7.78 -6.10 -11.26
C GLY A 167 -8.21 -6.60 -12.63
N GLY A 168 -8.19 -5.74 -13.65
CA GLY A 168 -8.48 -6.10 -15.03
C GLY A 168 -7.50 -7.11 -15.60
N GLU A 169 -6.20 -6.89 -15.39
CA GLU A 169 -5.14 -7.86 -15.68
C GLU A 169 -5.38 -9.20 -14.97
N ALA A 170 -5.78 -9.18 -13.70
CA ALA A 170 -6.03 -10.39 -12.94
C ALA A 170 -7.23 -11.18 -13.50
N LEU A 171 -8.31 -10.49 -13.88
CA LEU A 171 -9.50 -11.11 -14.48
C LEU A 171 -9.20 -11.70 -15.86
N ALA A 172 -8.48 -10.96 -16.71
CA ALA A 172 -8.07 -11.42 -18.04
C ALA A 172 -7.16 -12.66 -17.94
N LEU A 173 -6.12 -12.61 -17.08
CA LEU A 173 -5.23 -13.76 -16.85
C LEU A 173 -5.98 -14.96 -16.29
N ALA A 174 -7.00 -14.76 -15.47
CA ALA A 174 -7.84 -15.83 -14.94
C ALA A 174 -8.80 -16.42 -16.00
N GLY A 175 -8.99 -15.77 -17.15
CA GLY A 175 -9.98 -16.12 -18.16
C GLY A 175 -11.41 -15.76 -17.74
N LEU A 176 -11.55 -14.77 -16.86
CA LEU A 176 -12.84 -14.26 -16.37
C LEU A 176 -13.31 -13.01 -17.12
N ALA A 177 -12.40 -12.35 -17.84
CA ALA A 177 -12.67 -11.23 -18.75
C ALA A 177 -12.10 -11.56 -20.14
N GLU A 178 -12.65 -10.93 -21.18
CA GLU A 178 -12.20 -11.10 -22.57
C GLU A 178 -10.79 -10.56 -22.77
N ASP A 179 -10.53 -9.39 -22.19
CA ASP A 179 -9.25 -8.69 -22.22
C ASP A 179 -9.11 -7.76 -21.00
N LEU A 180 -8.09 -6.90 -21.05
CA LEU A 180 -7.76 -5.96 -19.98
C LEU A 180 -8.83 -4.88 -19.80
N ASP A 181 -9.42 -4.42 -20.90
CA ASP A 181 -10.39 -3.33 -20.89
C ASP A 181 -11.74 -3.83 -20.34
N ASP A 182 -12.21 -5.02 -20.77
CA ASP A 182 -13.37 -5.70 -20.15
C ASP A 182 -13.10 -5.99 -18.67
N GLY A 183 -11.89 -6.43 -18.33
CA GLY A 183 -11.47 -6.67 -16.96
C GLY A 183 -11.58 -5.40 -16.10
N ALA A 184 -10.99 -4.29 -16.55
CA ALA A 184 -10.99 -3.02 -15.83
C ALA A 184 -12.42 -2.49 -15.64
N ALA A 185 -13.25 -2.51 -16.69
CA ALA A 185 -14.64 -2.08 -16.62
C ALA A 185 -15.47 -2.87 -15.58
N ARG A 186 -15.18 -4.17 -15.39
CA ARG A 186 -15.84 -4.99 -14.36
C ARG A 186 -15.36 -4.68 -12.95
N ILE A 187 -14.11 -4.24 -12.79
CA ILE A 187 -13.60 -3.75 -11.51
C ILE A 187 -14.27 -2.41 -11.19
N ASP A 188 -14.37 -1.51 -12.16
CA ASP A 188 -15.10 -0.24 -12.03
C ASP A 188 -16.54 -0.49 -11.59
N GLU A 189 -17.27 -1.38 -12.27
CA GLU A 189 -18.63 -1.76 -11.88
C GLU A 189 -18.70 -2.30 -10.44
N ALA A 190 -17.70 -3.09 -10.01
CA ALA A 190 -17.66 -3.63 -8.65
C ALA A 190 -17.45 -2.54 -7.58
N LEU A 191 -16.66 -1.52 -7.90
CA LEU A 191 -16.40 -0.38 -7.03
C LEU A 191 -17.62 0.56 -7.01
N GLU A 192 -18.15 0.94 -8.18
CA GLU A 192 -19.31 1.85 -8.32
C GLU A 192 -20.58 1.29 -7.68
N SER A 193 -20.83 -0.01 -7.81
CA SER A 193 -22.01 -0.66 -7.24
C SER A 193 -21.97 -0.82 -5.71
N GLY A 194 -20.82 -0.56 -5.07
CA GLY A 194 -20.59 -0.82 -3.64
C GLY A 194 -20.37 -2.30 -3.29
N ARG A 195 -20.39 -3.20 -4.29
CA ARG A 195 -20.15 -4.64 -4.09
C ARG A 195 -18.76 -4.91 -3.50
N ALA A 196 -17.75 -4.14 -3.91
CA ALA A 196 -16.41 -4.23 -3.35
C ALA A 196 -16.40 -3.90 -1.84
N ALA A 197 -17.12 -2.87 -1.40
CA ALA A 197 -17.26 -2.52 0.01
C ALA A 197 -17.95 -3.62 0.81
N GLU A 198 -19.03 -4.21 0.27
CA GLU A 198 -19.76 -5.30 0.92
C GLU A 198 -18.84 -6.52 1.14
N VAL A 199 -18.12 -6.96 0.10
CA VAL A 199 -17.21 -8.11 0.19
C VAL A 199 -16.06 -7.81 1.14
N PHE A 200 -15.52 -6.59 1.14
CA PHE A 200 -14.50 -6.17 2.09
C PHE A 200 -15.01 -6.26 3.54
N GLY A 201 -16.21 -5.76 3.83
CA GLY A 201 -16.85 -5.86 5.14
C GLY A 201 -17.03 -7.31 5.59
N ARG A 202 -17.50 -8.18 4.69
CA ARG A 202 -17.64 -9.63 4.95
C ARG A 202 -16.30 -10.28 5.27
N MET A 203 -15.23 -9.94 4.54
CA MET A 203 -13.87 -10.43 4.81
C MET A 203 -13.40 -9.98 6.20
N VAL A 204 -13.54 -8.69 6.52
CA VAL A 204 -13.17 -8.12 7.82
C VAL A 204 -13.88 -8.85 8.96
N ALA A 205 -15.21 -9.00 8.87
CA ALA A 205 -16.00 -9.69 9.88
C ALA A 205 -15.58 -11.16 10.04
N ALA A 206 -15.38 -11.88 8.93
CA ALA A 206 -14.97 -13.28 8.95
C ALA A 206 -13.57 -13.48 9.56
N LEU A 207 -12.69 -12.49 9.43
CA LEU A 207 -11.36 -12.47 10.04
C LEU A 207 -11.33 -11.87 11.46
N GLY A 208 -12.49 -11.58 12.06
CA GLY A 208 -12.63 -11.20 13.47
C GLY A 208 -12.76 -9.70 13.74
N GLY A 209 -12.77 -8.88 12.68
CA GLY A 209 -13.10 -7.47 12.79
C GLY A 209 -14.60 -7.21 13.05
N PRO A 210 -15.01 -5.94 13.17
CA PRO A 210 -16.41 -5.59 13.45
C PRO A 210 -17.31 -5.94 12.27
N ALA A 211 -18.50 -6.49 12.55
CA ALA A 211 -19.49 -6.81 11.52
C ALA A 211 -20.12 -5.56 10.89
N ASP A 212 -20.11 -4.44 11.61
CA ASP A 212 -20.61 -3.13 11.18
C ASP A 212 -19.49 -2.20 10.69
N PHE A 213 -18.37 -2.77 10.22
CA PHE A 213 -17.20 -1.97 9.85
C PHE A 213 -17.48 -1.07 8.65
N VAL A 214 -18.23 -1.51 7.64
CA VAL A 214 -18.50 -0.71 6.43
C VAL A 214 -19.33 0.52 6.74
N GLU A 215 -20.27 0.43 7.69
CA GLU A 215 -21.16 1.52 8.07
C GLU A 215 -20.52 2.47 9.09
N ARG A 216 -19.50 2.01 9.81
CA ARG A 216 -18.93 2.72 10.97
C ARG A 216 -17.42 2.83 10.97
N TYR A 217 -16.76 2.61 9.83
CA TYR A 217 -15.30 2.64 9.73
C TYR A 217 -14.66 3.89 10.36
N PRO A 218 -15.22 5.12 10.27
CA PRO A 218 -14.61 6.29 10.91
C PRO A 218 -14.57 6.19 12.44
N ASP A 219 -15.61 5.59 13.05
CA ASP A 219 -15.71 5.39 14.49
C ASP A 219 -14.85 4.22 14.99
N ARG A 220 -14.54 3.27 14.11
CA ARG A 220 -13.84 2.02 14.45
C ARG A 220 -12.32 2.17 14.37
N LEU A 221 -11.82 3.04 13.51
CA LEU A 221 -10.40 3.24 13.30
C LEU A 221 -9.78 4.13 14.39
N PRO A 222 -8.56 3.84 14.84
CA PRO A 222 -7.90 4.64 15.87
C PRO A 222 -7.44 5.99 15.30
N SER A 223 -7.65 7.06 16.07
CA SER A 223 -7.26 8.43 15.69
C SER A 223 -6.16 8.98 16.60
N ALA A 224 -5.28 9.82 16.05
CA ALA A 224 -4.18 10.43 16.79
C ALA A 224 -4.67 11.63 17.62
N PRO A 225 -4.13 11.86 18.83
CA PRO A 225 -4.54 12.98 19.67
C PRO A 225 -4.07 14.35 19.14
N VAL A 226 -3.06 14.38 18.27
CA VAL A 226 -2.51 15.62 17.69
C VAL A 226 -2.61 15.57 16.18
N MET A 227 -3.30 16.55 15.61
CA MET A 227 -3.36 16.81 14.17
C MET A 227 -2.75 18.18 13.89
N ARG A 228 -1.71 18.25 13.06
CA ARG A 228 -0.99 19.50 12.77
C ARG A 228 -0.84 19.72 11.27
N PRO A 229 -1.34 20.84 10.72
CA PRO A 229 -1.10 21.18 9.32
C PRO A 229 0.38 21.49 9.10
N VAL A 230 0.89 21.10 7.94
CA VAL A 230 2.24 21.38 7.46
C VAL A 230 2.17 22.58 6.53
N PRO A 231 2.47 23.82 6.98
CA PRO A 231 2.28 24.99 6.15
C PRO A 231 3.24 25.01 4.97
N CYS A 232 2.72 25.27 3.77
CA CYS A 232 3.52 25.48 2.58
C CYS A 232 4.39 26.74 2.76
N PRO A 233 5.73 26.65 2.61
CA PRO A 233 6.64 27.73 2.97
C PRO A 233 6.61 28.92 1.99
N ARG A 234 6.16 28.69 0.75
CA ARG A 234 6.05 29.69 -0.31
C ARG A 234 4.96 29.30 -1.31
N ALA A 235 4.42 30.25 -2.06
CA ALA A 235 3.51 29.92 -3.16
C ALA A 235 4.26 29.26 -4.33
N GLY A 236 3.54 28.45 -5.10
CA GLY A 236 4.04 27.77 -6.31
C GLY A 236 3.42 26.39 -6.48
N PHE A 237 3.85 25.67 -7.52
CA PHE A 237 3.39 24.31 -7.81
C PHE A 237 4.29 23.28 -7.13
N VAL A 238 3.71 22.21 -6.58
CA VAL A 238 4.49 21.05 -6.13
C VAL A 238 5.18 20.43 -7.34
N SER A 239 6.51 20.51 -7.39
CA SER A 239 7.30 20.06 -8.54
C SER A 239 7.93 18.68 -8.33
N ALA A 240 8.15 18.28 -7.09
CA ALA A 240 8.63 16.95 -6.75
C ALA A 240 8.32 16.62 -5.29
N VAL A 241 8.17 15.32 -5.01
CA VAL A 241 7.99 14.78 -3.67
C VAL A 241 9.03 13.68 -3.43
N ASP A 242 9.74 13.74 -2.31
CA ASP A 242 10.56 12.65 -1.82
C ASP A 242 9.68 11.67 -1.01
N ALA A 243 9.07 10.71 -1.72
CA ALA A 243 8.16 9.74 -1.10
C ALA A 243 8.88 8.79 -0.13
N GLU A 244 10.18 8.56 -0.31
CA GLU A 244 10.98 7.79 0.64
C GLU A 244 11.16 8.55 1.97
N ALA A 245 11.45 9.86 1.90
CA ALA A 245 11.50 10.72 3.07
C ALA A 245 10.16 10.79 3.80
N LEU A 246 9.03 10.86 3.07
CA LEU A 246 7.70 10.79 3.67
C LEU A 246 7.45 9.46 4.39
N GLY A 247 7.81 8.33 3.76
CA GLY A 247 7.73 7.01 4.40
C GLY A 247 8.55 6.96 5.70
N HIS A 248 9.77 7.50 5.71
CA HIS A 248 10.57 7.63 6.92
C HIS A 248 9.96 8.56 7.97
N ALA A 249 9.25 9.62 7.58
CA ALA A 249 8.53 10.46 8.52
C ALA A 249 7.42 9.67 9.25
N VAL A 250 6.66 8.85 8.51
CA VAL A 250 5.64 7.97 9.08
C VAL A 250 6.26 6.93 10.03
N VAL A 251 7.39 6.32 9.65
CA VAL A 251 8.12 5.39 10.53
C VAL A 251 8.53 6.09 11.84
N ARG A 252 9.09 7.30 11.75
CA ARG A 252 9.52 8.08 12.94
C ARG A 252 8.36 8.53 13.82
N LEU A 253 7.17 8.73 13.25
CA LEU A 253 5.94 8.98 14.02
C LEU A 253 5.48 7.74 14.82
N GLY A 254 5.98 6.55 14.47
CA GLY A 254 5.59 5.27 15.06
C GLY A 254 4.61 4.46 14.21
N GLY A 255 4.34 4.89 12.97
CA GLY A 255 3.47 4.18 12.02
C GLY A 255 4.15 2.99 11.34
N GLY A 256 5.45 2.81 11.54
CA GLY A 256 6.23 1.68 11.04
C GLY A 256 7.23 1.19 12.08
N ARG A 257 8.14 0.31 11.67
CA ARG A 257 9.15 -0.27 12.56
C ARG A 257 10.54 0.24 12.18
N LEU A 258 11.32 0.66 13.17
CA LEU A 258 12.74 0.97 12.97
C LEU A 258 13.56 -0.32 13.04
N VAL A 259 13.18 -1.22 13.95
CA VAL A 259 13.77 -2.55 14.09
C VAL A 259 12.71 -3.63 14.22
N GLY A 260 13.07 -4.86 13.89
CA GLY A 260 12.17 -6.02 13.99
C GLY A 260 11.61 -6.18 15.41
N GLY A 261 10.28 -6.12 15.54
CA GLY A 261 9.56 -6.30 16.80
C GLY A 261 8.98 -5.02 17.40
N ASP A 262 9.28 -3.84 16.86
CA ASP A 262 8.68 -2.58 17.31
C ASP A 262 7.15 -2.63 17.24
N ARG A 263 6.51 -2.03 18.27
CA ARG A 263 5.06 -1.84 18.30
C ARG A 263 4.71 -0.64 17.43
N ILE A 264 3.78 -0.85 16.50
CA ILE A 264 3.24 0.21 15.67
C ILE A 264 2.13 0.94 16.42
N ASN A 265 2.11 2.26 16.30
CA ASN A 265 0.93 3.05 16.58
C ASN A 265 0.12 3.18 15.26
N PRO A 266 -1.06 2.54 15.15
CA PRO A 266 -1.79 2.57 13.89
C PRO A 266 -2.46 3.92 13.59
N SER A 267 -2.59 4.81 14.57
CA SER A 267 -3.31 6.08 14.40
C SER A 267 -2.48 7.23 13.83
N VAL A 268 -1.15 7.08 13.80
CA VAL A 268 -0.25 8.13 13.31
C VAL A 268 0.03 7.98 11.81
N GLY A 269 0.43 9.09 11.18
CA GLY A 269 0.76 9.14 9.77
C GLY A 269 0.55 10.52 9.18
N LEU A 270 0.35 10.57 7.87
CA LEU A 270 0.11 11.77 7.08
C LEU A 270 -1.22 11.62 6.33
N SER A 271 -2.00 12.70 6.23
CA SER A 271 -3.20 12.76 5.39
C SER A 271 -3.27 14.08 4.63
N GLY A 272 -4.07 14.15 3.57
CA GLY A 272 -4.17 15.36 2.75
C GLY A 272 -2.82 15.72 2.12
N LEU A 273 -2.07 14.70 1.68
CA LEU A 273 -0.81 14.89 0.99
C LEU A 273 -1.07 15.64 -0.32
N ALA A 274 -0.42 16.78 -0.48
CA ALA A 274 -0.41 17.53 -1.72
C ALA A 274 0.29 16.73 -2.81
N THR A 275 -0.22 16.86 -4.04
CA THR A 275 0.23 16.07 -5.18
C THR A 275 1.14 16.89 -6.10
N ILE A 276 2.02 16.21 -6.83
CA ILE A 276 2.84 16.85 -7.89
C ILE A 276 1.89 17.49 -8.91
N GLY A 277 2.13 18.76 -9.23
CA GLY A 277 1.28 19.57 -10.10
C GLY A 277 0.27 20.46 -9.36
N GLU A 278 0.05 20.25 -8.07
CA GLU A 278 -0.88 21.04 -7.26
C GLU A 278 -0.37 22.46 -7.03
N ASP A 279 -1.23 23.46 -7.21
CA ASP A 279 -0.93 24.89 -6.97
C ASP A 279 -1.14 25.20 -5.49
N MET A 280 -0.07 25.64 -4.83
CA MET A 280 -0.06 25.89 -3.39
C MET A 280 0.09 27.38 -3.09
N THR A 281 -0.63 27.84 -2.08
CA THR A 281 -0.46 29.19 -1.51
C THR A 281 0.36 29.15 -0.21
N VAL A 282 0.92 30.31 0.20
CA VAL A 282 1.70 30.39 1.44
C VAL A 282 0.83 30.03 2.64
N GLY A 283 1.27 29.06 3.44
CA GLY A 283 0.56 28.60 4.64
C GLY A 283 -0.52 27.56 4.39
N GLU A 284 -0.88 27.29 3.13
CA GLU A 284 -1.76 26.17 2.77
C GLU A 284 -1.10 24.83 3.14
N PRO A 285 -1.84 23.85 3.70
CA PRO A 285 -1.22 22.62 4.17
C PRO A 285 -0.71 21.74 3.01
N LEU A 286 0.59 21.40 3.02
CA LEU A 286 1.16 20.33 2.18
C LEU A 286 0.72 18.93 2.62
N ALA A 287 0.38 18.81 3.90
CA ALA A 287 -0.14 17.62 4.55
C ALA A 287 -0.72 17.98 5.91
N ILE A 288 -1.44 17.05 6.52
CA ILE A 288 -1.77 17.04 7.95
C ILE A 288 -1.00 15.90 8.61
N VAL A 289 -0.20 16.24 9.61
CA VAL A 289 0.50 15.27 10.46
C VAL A 289 -0.43 14.78 11.55
N HIS A 290 -0.54 13.45 11.69
CA HIS A 290 -1.23 12.77 12.79
C HIS A 290 -0.17 12.17 13.72
N ALA A 291 -0.09 12.66 14.96
CA ALA A 291 0.98 12.32 15.90
C ALA A 291 0.48 11.98 17.31
N ALA A 292 1.29 11.21 18.04
CA ALA A 292 1.01 10.87 19.43
C ALA A 292 1.29 12.02 20.43
N SER A 293 2.05 13.03 20.02
CA SER A 293 2.42 14.18 20.86
C SER A 293 2.80 15.41 20.01
N ASP A 294 2.76 16.59 20.63
CA ASP A 294 3.18 17.84 20.00
C ASP A 294 4.63 17.80 19.49
N ALA A 295 5.55 17.24 20.29
CA ALA A 295 6.96 17.16 19.92
C ALA A 295 7.18 16.25 18.69
N ALA A 296 6.42 15.15 18.58
CA ALA A 296 6.47 14.28 17.42
C ALA A 296 5.87 14.97 16.18
N ALA A 297 4.78 15.73 16.37
CA ALA A 297 4.20 16.54 15.31
C ALA A 297 5.18 17.60 14.77
N ASP A 298 5.87 18.34 15.64
CA ASP A 298 6.84 19.36 15.22
C ASP A 298 7.99 18.78 14.40
N ALA A 299 8.54 17.64 14.83
CA ALA A 299 9.60 16.95 14.09
C ALA A 299 9.11 16.48 12.71
N ALA A 300 7.89 15.94 12.63
CA ALA A 300 7.31 15.48 11.39
C ALA A 300 6.95 16.64 10.44
N VAL A 301 6.45 17.77 10.94
CA VAL A 301 6.19 18.98 10.12
C VAL A 301 7.47 19.41 9.40
N ALA A 302 8.59 19.49 10.11
CA ALA A 302 9.87 19.87 9.51
C ALA A 302 10.33 18.84 8.45
N ALA A 303 10.15 17.54 8.73
CA ALA A 303 10.51 16.47 7.80
C ALA A 303 9.64 16.50 6.53
N VAL A 304 8.34 16.75 6.66
CA VAL A 304 7.43 16.85 5.51
C VAL A 304 7.78 18.06 4.66
N ILE A 305 7.99 19.25 5.23
CA ILE A 305 8.42 20.44 4.45
C ILE A 305 9.68 20.13 3.63
N ALA A 306 10.66 19.44 4.22
CA ALA A 306 11.91 19.09 3.54
C ALA A 306 11.74 18.07 2.40
N ALA A 307 10.65 17.29 2.39
CA ALA A 307 10.37 16.30 1.36
C ALA A 307 9.68 16.89 0.12
N TYR A 308 9.18 18.13 0.18
CA TYR A 308 8.51 18.78 -0.93
C TYR A 308 9.42 19.79 -1.63
N SER A 309 9.41 19.75 -2.97
CA SER A 309 9.99 20.79 -3.81
C SER A 309 8.87 21.56 -4.50
N LEU A 310 9.03 22.88 -4.58
CA LEU A 310 8.10 23.79 -5.24
C LEU A 310 8.78 24.43 -6.45
N ALA A 311 8.03 24.70 -7.51
CA ALA A 311 8.44 25.45 -8.69
C ALA A 311 7.46 26.60 -8.98
N ASP A 312 7.91 27.58 -9.76
CA ASP A 312 7.09 28.75 -10.11
C ASP A 312 6.14 28.47 -11.29
N THR A 313 6.35 27.34 -11.98
CA THR A 313 5.53 26.85 -13.09
C THR A 313 5.15 25.40 -12.85
N THR A 314 4.04 24.97 -13.44
CA THR A 314 3.59 23.58 -13.37
C THR A 314 4.67 22.63 -13.90
N PRO A 315 5.02 21.56 -13.17
CA PRO A 315 5.93 20.52 -13.65
C PRO A 315 5.33 19.75 -14.83
N GLU A 316 6.19 19.10 -15.62
CA GLU A 316 5.79 18.16 -16.68
C GLU A 316 5.22 16.85 -16.13
#